data_AF-A0A7S4IRI6-F1
#
_entry.id   AF-A0A7S4IRI6-F1
#
_cell.length_a   1.000
_cell.length_b   1.000
_cell.length_c   1.000
_cell.angle_alpha   90.00
_cell.angle_beta   90.00
_cell.angle_gamma   90.00
#
_symmetry.space_group_name_H-M   'P 1'
#
loop_
_entity.id
_entity.type
_entity.pdbx_description
1 polymer ?
#
loop_
_entity_poly.entity_id
_entity_poly.type
_entity_poly.pdbx_seq_one_letter_code
_entity_poly.pdbx_strand_id
1 'polypeptide(L)'
;SVGSPVVFYQYTSSIDDSIITFDTCKGANFDTAITIYLGSDCDTLQCVSSFDAGCGTLASGKIQGFPAGTTFIAAVYSGQDYQNGVFLVQVQESDRCSATGPEYECETSFSVTADHICNGEQC
;
A
#
# COMPACT_ATOMS: atom_id res chain seq x y z
N SER A 1 -21.75 1.35 15.11
CA SER A 1 -20.29 1.37 15.29
C SER A 1 -19.70 2.10 14.10
N VAL A 2 -18.85 3.09 14.33
CA VAL A 2 -18.08 3.70 13.23
C VAL A 2 -16.85 2.81 13.08
N GLY A 3 -16.61 2.27 11.89
CA GLY A 3 -15.44 1.43 11.62
C GLY A 3 -14.14 2.22 11.81
N SER A 4 -13.00 1.52 11.88
CA SER A 4 -11.70 2.17 11.90
C SER A 4 -11.58 3.15 10.71
N PRO A 5 -11.08 4.38 10.92
CA PRO A 5 -10.82 5.31 9.84
C PRO A 5 -9.96 4.67 8.74
N VAL A 6 -10.20 5.05 7.48
CA VAL A 6 -9.49 4.53 6.31
C VAL A 6 -8.87 5.69 5.55
N VAL A 7 -7.58 5.60 5.27
CA VAL A 7 -6.86 6.53 4.38
C VAL A 7 -6.61 5.85 3.05
N PHE A 8 -6.91 6.56 1.96
CA PHE A 8 -6.73 6.05 0.60
C PHE A 8 -5.55 6.74 -0.08
N TYR A 9 -4.63 5.95 -0.63
CA TYR A 9 -3.54 6.41 -1.47
C TYR A 9 -3.74 5.91 -2.88
N GLN A 10 -3.46 6.77 -3.86
CA GLN A 10 -3.41 6.36 -5.26
C GLN A 10 -1.96 6.12 -5.67
N TYR A 11 -1.72 5.02 -6.37
CA TYR A 11 -0.41 4.70 -6.94
C TYR A 11 -0.57 4.22 -8.38
N THR A 12 0.24 4.75 -9.30
CA THR A 12 0.26 4.31 -10.69
C THR A 12 1.60 3.66 -10.98
N SER A 13 1.56 2.39 -11.39
CA SER A 13 2.74 1.63 -11.79
C SER A 13 3.45 2.34 -12.94
N SER A 14 4.77 2.43 -12.84
CA SER A 14 5.61 3.04 -13.88
C SER A 14 6.33 2.02 -14.75
N ILE A 15 6.30 0.74 -14.36
CA ILE A 15 7.07 -0.34 -15.00
C ILE A 15 6.16 -1.53 -15.35
N ASP A 16 6.30 -2.08 -16.55
CA ASP A 16 5.58 -3.28 -16.98
C ASP A 16 6.02 -4.51 -16.18
N ASP A 17 5.04 -5.30 -15.72
CA ASP A 17 5.27 -6.56 -14.99
C ASP A 17 6.14 -6.38 -13.71
N SER A 18 6.05 -5.20 -13.10
CA SER A 18 6.78 -4.87 -11.87
C SER A 18 6.26 -5.63 -10.66
N ILE A 19 7.10 -5.72 -9.63
CA ILE A 19 6.74 -6.12 -8.28
C ILE A 19 6.57 -4.82 -7.48
N ILE A 20 5.36 -4.60 -6.96
CA ILE A 20 5.06 -3.43 -6.13
C ILE A 20 4.80 -3.92 -4.71
N THR A 21 5.65 -3.51 -3.78
CA THR A 21 5.51 -3.75 -2.35
C THR A 21 4.85 -2.54 -1.70
N PHE A 22 3.86 -2.79 -0.85
CA PHE A 22 3.21 -1.81 0.02
C PHE A 22 3.41 -2.25 1.46
N ASP A 23 3.86 -1.34 2.33
CA ASP A 23 3.99 -1.64 3.75
C ASP A 23 3.82 -0.42 4.67
N THR A 24 3.53 -0.71 5.92
CA THR A 24 3.50 0.24 7.04
C THR A 24 4.55 -0.08 8.09
N CYS A 25 5.56 -0.88 7.74
CA CYS A 25 6.52 -1.47 8.69
C CYS A 25 7.34 -0.44 9.45
N LYS A 26 7.43 0.79 8.92
CA LYS A 26 8.14 1.89 9.56
C LYS A 26 7.14 2.93 10.03
N GLY A 27 7.28 3.38 11.27
CA GLY A 27 6.54 4.55 11.75
C GLY A 27 5.06 4.36 12.05
N ALA A 28 4.49 3.16 11.89
CA ALA A 28 3.17 2.82 12.42
C ALA A 28 3.23 2.50 13.92
N ASN A 29 2.28 3.03 14.69
CA ASN A 29 2.18 2.83 16.14
C ASN A 29 0.92 2.07 16.59
N PHE A 30 0.21 1.45 15.64
CA PHE A 30 -0.98 0.62 15.87
C PHE A 30 -1.00 -0.56 14.87
N ASP A 31 -1.90 -1.52 15.06
CA ASP A 31 -2.11 -2.63 14.14
C ASP A 31 -2.74 -2.12 12.83
N THR A 32 -2.06 -2.32 11.71
CA THR A 32 -2.44 -1.79 10.40
C THR A 32 -2.71 -2.93 9.41
N ALA A 33 -3.73 -2.75 8.57
CA ALA A 33 -4.01 -3.56 7.40
C ALA A 33 -4.02 -2.67 6.13
N ILE A 34 -3.71 -3.27 4.98
CA ILE A 34 -3.76 -2.63 3.66
C ILE A 34 -4.62 -3.47 2.71
N THR A 35 -5.58 -2.87 2.02
CA THR A 35 -6.24 -3.50 0.87
C THR A 35 -5.91 -2.72 -0.40
N ILE A 36 -5.46 -3.44 -1.43
CA ILE A 36 -5.18 -2.89 -2.74
C ILE A 36 -6.37 -3.14 -3.66
N TYR A 37 -6.86 -2.07 -4.27
CA TYR A 37 -7.89 -2.09 -5.28
C TYR A 37 -7.32 -1.66 -6.64
N LEU A 38 -7.88 -2.22 -7.70
CA LEU A 38 -7.66 -1.82 -9.08
C LEU A 38 -8.83 -0.97 -9.57
N GLY A 39 -8.51 0.16 -10.22
CA GLY A 39 -9.49 1.08 -10.79
C GLY A 39 -9.35 2.50 -10.25
N SER A 40 -9.90 3.47 -10.98
CA SER A 40 -9.88 4.89 -10.63
C SER A 40 -11.19 5.39 -10.01
N ASP A 41 -12.27 4.61 -10.09
CA ASP A 41 -13.61 5.00 -9.64
C ASP A 41 -14.05 4.14 -8.45
N CYS A 42 -14.49 4.79 -7.37
CA CYS A 42 -14.90 4.12 -6.13
C CYS A 42 -15.99 3.04 -6.33
N ASP A 43 -16.87 3.23 -7.32
CA ASP A 43 -17.98 2.32 -7.59
C ASP A 43 -17.55 1.04 -8.33
N THR A 44 -16.35 1.02 -8.91
CA THR A 44 -15.89 -0.08 -9.77
C THR A 44 -14.61 -0.75 -9.26
N LEU A 45 -14.07 -0.29 -8.13
CA LEU A 45 -12.86 -0.82 -7.50
C LEU A 45 -12.93 -2.36 -7.37
N GLN A 46 -11.94 -3.04 -7.95
CA GLN A 46 -11.78 -4.48 -7.81
C GLN A 46 -10.70 -4.77 -6.76
N CYS A 47 -11.01 -5.57 -5.75
CA CYS A 47 -10.00 -5.99 -4.78
C CYS A 47 -8.95 -6.88 -5.46
N VAL A 48 -7.68 -6.47 -5.38
CA VAL A 48 -6.53 -7.21 -5.91
C VAL A 48 -5.92 -8.08 -4.82
N SER A 49 -5.70 -7.49 -3.64
CA SER A 49 -5.06 -8.17 -2.52
C SER A 49 -5.31 -7.44 -1.21
N SER A 50 -5.19 -8.15 -0.09
CA SER A 50 -5.17 -7.59 1.25
C SER A 50 -3.93 -8.09 2.01
N PHE A 51 -3.34 -7.22 2.82
CA PHE A 51 -2.12 -7.45 3.57
C PHE A 51 -2.34 -7.08 5.04
N ASP A 52 -1.86 -7.94 5.92
CA ASP A 52 -1.86 -7.78 7.36
C ASP A 52 -0.64 -8.54 7.93
N ALA A 53 -0.14 -8.10 9.09
CA ALA A 53 0.86 -8.78 9.91
C ALA A 53 2.13 -9.26 9.15
N GLY A 54 2.56 -8.51 8.14
CA GLY A 54 3.76 -8.83 7.34
C GLY A 54 5.07 -8.49 8.04
N CYS A 55 5.04 -7.61 9.04
CA CYS A 55 6.20 -7.20 9.84
C CYS A 55 5.79 -6.96 11.30
N GLY A 56 5.34 -8.02 11.97
CA GLY A 56 4.74 -7.95 13.31
C GLY A 56 3.23 -7.78 13.19
N THR A 57 2.66 -6.75 13.80
CA THR A 57 1.25 -6.36 13.65
C THR A 57 1.04 -5.33 12.53
N LEU A 58 2.05 -5.11 11.70
CA LEU A 58 2.05 -4.08 10.66
C LEU A 58 1.91 -4.75 9.30
N ALA A 59 1.18 -4.10 8.38
CA ALA A 59 0.90 -4.63 7.06
C ALA A 59 2.14 -4.56 6.18
N SER A 60 2.38 -5.64 5.44
CA SER A 60 3.35 -5.65 4.35
C SER A 60 2.94 -6.72 3.34
N GLY A 61 3.01 -6.39 2.07
CA GLY A 61 2.75 -7.34 1.00
C GLY A 61 3.05 -6.78 -0.37
N LYS A 62 2.91 -7.61 -1.39
CA LYS A 62 3.26 -7.27 -2.76
C LYS A 62 2.22 -7.71 -3.77
N ILE A 63 2.12 -6.94 -4.85
CA ILE A 63 1.39 -7.29 -6.08
C ILE A 63 2.38 -7.33 -7.24
N GLN A 64 2.02 -8.01 -8.33
CA GLN A 64 2.85 -8.11 -9.53
C GLN A 64 1.99 -8.47 -10.75
N GLY A 65 2.54 -8.35 -11.97
CA GLY A 65 1.85 -8.80 -13.18
C GLY A 65 0.96 -7.75 -13.84
N PHE A 66 1.15 -6.47 -13.54
CA PHE A 66 0.35 -5.39 -14.10
C PHE A 66 1.14 -4.58 -15.13
N PRO A 67 0.50 -4.08 -16.21
CA PRO A 67 1.14 -3.17 -17.14
C PRO A 67 1.49 -1.83 -16.49
N ALA A 68 2.51 -1.16 -17.02
CA ALA A 68 2.80 0.23 -16.71
C ALA A 68 1.57 1.11 -17.00
N GLY A 69 1.36 2.13 -16.18
CA GLY A 69 0.17 2.99 -16.22
C GLY A 69 -1.05 2.41 -15.50
N THR A 70 -0.96 1.21 -14.94
CA THR A 70 -2.03 0.66 -14.09
C THR A 70 -2.13 1.44 -12.78
N THR A 71 -3.32 1.97 -12.48
CA THR A 71 -3.60 2.71 -11.23
C THR A 71 -4.25 1.82 -10.19
N PHE A 72 -3.70 1.87 -8.98
CA PHE A 72 -4.17 1.19 -7.79
C PHE A 72 -4.61 2.19 -6.73
N ILE A 73 -5.55 1.78 -5.90
CA ILE A 73 -5.92 2.45 -4.66
C ILE A 73 -5.50 1.56 -3.49
N ALA A 74 -4.60 2.05 -2.63
CA ALA A 74 -4.24 1.41 -1.38
C ALA A 74 -5.07 2.02 -0.24
N ALA A 75 -5.96 1.22 0.34
CA ALA A 75 -6.72 1.56 1.53
C ALA A 75 -5.97 1.09 2.77
N VAL A 76 -5.56 2.02 3.62
CA VAL A 76 -4.84 1.75 4.88
C VAL A 76 -5.77 2.01 6.05
N TYR A 77 -5.90 1.02 6.92
CA TYR A 77 -6.82 1.04 8.06
C TYR A 77 -6.28 0.16 9.19
N SER A 78 -6.99 0.07 10.32
CA SER A 78 -6.56 -0.83 11.39
C SER A 78 -6.88 -2.29 11.11
N GLY A 79 -5.91 -3.20 11.36
CA GLY A 79 -6.14 -4.65 11.32
C GLY A 79 -7.00 -5.17 12.48
N GLN A 80 -7.23 -4.35 13.51
CA GLN A 80 -8.12 -4.62 14.63
C GLN A 80 -9.28 -3.61 14.65
N ASP A 81 -10.29 -3.92 15.45
CA ASP A 81 -11.37 -2.98 15.71
C ASP A 81 -10.87 -1.75 16.50
N TYR A 82 -11.19 -0.55 16.00
CA TYR A 82 -11.10 0.74 16.71
C TYR A 82 -9.69 1.25 17.08
N GLN A 83 -8.64 0.89 16.34
CA GLN A 83 -7.34 1.55 16.50
C GLN A 83 -7.14 2.67 15.48
N ASN A 84 -6.40 3.68 15.90
CA ASN A 84 -5.94 4.78 15.06
C ASN A 84 -4.54 5.21 15.51
N GLY A 85 -3.88 5.99 14.67
CA GLY A 85 -2.55 6.48 14.99
C GLY A 85 -1.84 7.06 13.78
N VAL A 86 -0.54 7.26 13.95
CA VAL A 86 0.34 7.72 12.88
C VAL A 86 0.92 6.48 12.19
N PHE A 87 1.04 6.55 10.88
CA PHE A 87 1.75 5.54 10.09
C PHE A 87 2.52 6.18 8.94
N LEU A 88 3.54 5.47 8.46
CA LEU A 88 4.17 5.72 7.17
C LEU A 88 3.66 4.64 6.21
N VAL A 89 3.25 5.02 5.00
CA VAL A 89 3.12 4.06 3.89
C VAL A 89 4.40 4.13 3.10
N GLN A 90 5.07 2.99 2.94
CA GLN A 90 6.15 2.81 2.00
C GLN A 90 5.61 2.06 0.79
N VAL A 91 5.93 2.55 -0.41
CA VAL A 91 5.67 1.83 -1.65
C VAL A 91 6.99 1.72 -2.40
N GLN A 92 7.31 0.50 -2.81
CA GLN A 92 8.52 0.17 -3.57
C GLN A 92 8.10 -0.60 -4.81
N GLU A 93 8.40 -0.07 -5.99
CA GLU A 93 8.21 -0.74 -7.27
C GLU A 93 9.58 -1.11 -7.84
N SER A 94 9.77 -2.39 -8.12
CA SER A 94 10.97 -2.92 -8.78
C SER A 94 10.59 -3.81 -9.96
N ASP A 95 11.49 -3.93 -10.93
CA ASP A 95 11.35 -4.87 -12.04
C ASP A 95 12.15 -6.14 -11.81
N ARG A 96 11.74 -7.24 -12.45
CA ARG A 96 12.61 -8.41 -12.61
C ARG A 96 13.32 -8.33 -13.94
N CYS A 97 14.35 -7.49 -14.03
CA CYS A 97 15.23 -7.53 -15.19
C CYS A 97 16.18 -8.74 -15.11
N SER A 98 15.87 -9.85 -15.82
CA SER A 98 16.77 -10.49 -16.80
C SER A 98 16.33 -11.89 -17.27
N ALA A 99 16.26 -12.11 -18.59
CA ALA A 99 16.33 -13.45 -19.18
C ALA A 99 17.76 -13.84 -19.65
N THR A 100 18.69 -12.88 -19.81
CA THR A 100 20.03 -13.11 -20.41
C THR A 100 21.15 -12.06 -20.13
N GLY A 101 20.94 -11.03 -19.29
CA GLY A 101 21.93 -9.98 -18.97
C GLY A 101 22.14 -9.72 -17.46
N PRO A 102 23.08 -8.82 -17.06
CA PRO A 102 23.25 -8.46 -15.66
C PRO A 102 21.99 -7.77 -15.13
N GLU A 103 21.58 -8.18 -13.93
CA GLU A 103 20.40 -7.67 -13.22
C GLU A 103 20.57 -6.17 -12.98
N TYR A 104 19.70 -5.35 -13.58
CA TYR A 104 19.58 -3.93 -13.28
C TYR A 104 18.26 -3.73 -12.55
N GLU A 105 18.31 -3.65 -11.23
CA GLU A 105 17.15 -3.30 -10.41
C GLU A 105 16.82 -1.81 -10.67
N CYS A 106 15.75 -1.56 -11.42
CA CYS A 106 15.17 -0.22 -11.49
C CYS A 106 14.20 -0.07 -10.32
N GLU A 107 14.73 0.25 -9.14
CA GLU A 107 13.89 0.48 -7.95
C GLU A 107 13.41 1.93 -7.89
N THR A 108 12.09 2.13 -7.78
CA THR A 108 11.52 3.39 -7.34
C THR A 108 10.84 3.17 -5.99
N SER A 109 11.10 4.07 -5.03
CA SER A 109 10.41 4.06 -3.76
C SER A 109 9.97 5.45 -3.36
N PHE A 110 8.82 5.53 -2.72
CA PHE A 110 8.37 6.73 -2.05
C PHE A 110 7.79 6.37 -0.68
N SER A 111 7.69 7.37 0.18
CA SER A 111 7.06 7.20 1.49
C SER A 111 6.21 8.41 1.81
N VAL A 112 5.01 8.17 2.32
CA VAL A 112 4.09 9.22 2.73
C VAL A 112 3.67 8.94 4.16
N THR A 113 3.81 9.92 5.02
CA THR A 113 3.30 9.85 6.39
C THR A 113 1.83 10.26 6.39
N ALA A 114 0.98 9.46 7.03
CA ALA A 114 -0.32 9.95 7.46
C ALA A 114 -0.14 10.62 8.82
N ASP A 115 -0.07 11.94 8.83
CA ASP A 115 0.09 12.77 10.03
C ASP A 115 -1.18 13.58 10.37
N HIS A 116 -2.23 13.47 9.56
CA HIS A 116 -3.45 14.26 9.74
C HIS A 116 -4.45 13.52 10.65
N ILE A 117 -4.61 14.05 11.86
CA ILE A 117 -5.62 13.59 12.82
C ILE A 117 -6.57 14.76 13.06
N CYS A 118 -7.86 14.64 12.69
CA CYS A 118 -8.89 15.60 13.09
C CYS A 118 -9.69 15.06 14.26
N ASN A 119 -9.77 15.81 15.36
CA ASN A 119 -10.60 15.48 16.52
C ASN A 119 -10.31 14.08 17.13
N GLY A 120 -9.08 13.57 17.00
CA GLY A 120 -8.68 12.26 17.52
C GLY A 120 -9.02 11.09 16.58
N GLU A 121 -9.50 11.36 15.37
CA GLU A 121 -9.72 10.39 14.30
C GLU A 121 -8.85 10.71 13.10
N GLN A 122 -8.60 9.72 12.26
CA GLN A 122 -7.79 9.90 11.07
C GLN A 122 -8.57 10.63 9.97
N CYS A 123 -7.89 11.59 9.35
CA CYS A 123 -8.29 12.30 8.14
C CYS A 123 -7.10 12.28 7.15
#